data_AF-A0A918UI77-F1
#
_entry.id   AF-A0A918UI77-F1
#
_cell.length_a   1.000
_cell.length_b   1.000
_cell.length_c   1.000
_cell.angle_alpha   90.00
_cell.angle_beta   90.00
_cell.angle_gamma   90.00
#
_symmetry.space_group_name_H-M   'P 1'
#
loop_
_entity.id
_entity.type
_entity.pdbx_description
1 polymer ?
#
loop_
_entity_poly.entity_id
_entity_poly.type
_entity_poly.pdbx_seq_one_letter_code
_entity_poly.pdbx_strand_id
1 'polypeptide(L)'
;MPRILTPERAAGRKRVLKEKDAVIALYHADETPLTVVARKYDVGDVWLREQLQAWGVHIRTHAEAMKAQARWQKRETENPDTVSTFRRKAPPTHGDTR
;
A
#
# COMPACT_ATOMS: atom_id res chain seq x y z
N MET A 1 15.65 19.98 -3.35
CA MET A 1 14.21 20.30 -3.48
C MET A 1 13.51 19.92 -2.19
N PRO A 2 12.97 20.86 -1.38
CA PRO A 2 12.15 20.50 -0.24
C PRO A 2 10.93 19.74 -0.75
N ARG A 3 10.79 18.48 -0.34
CA ARG A 3 9.67 17.62 -0.76
C ARG A 3 8.43 18.13 -0.03
N ILE A 4 7.71 19.07 -0.65
CA ILE A 4 6.44 19.58 -0.13
C ILE A 4 5.53 18.36 0.08
N LEU A 5 5.23 18.07 1.34
CA LEU A 5 4.33 17.00 1.70
C LEU A 5 2.94 17.43 1.23
N THR A 6 2.39 16.73 0.24
CA THR A 6 1.03 17.01 -0.21
C THR A 6 0.05 16.84 0.96
N PRO A 7 -1.01 17.67 1.05
CA PRO A 7 -2.00 17.56 2.13
C PRO A 7 -2.62 16.15 2.19
N GLU A 8 -2.74 15.48 1.05
CA GLU A 8 -3.19 14.09 0.93
C GLU A 8 -2.27 13.12 1.69
N ARG A 9 -0.95 13.24 1.52
CA ARG A 9 0.03 12.44 2.28
C ARG A 9 0.01 12.75 3.77
N ALA A 10 -0.24 14.01 4.15
CA ALA A 10 -0.37 14.38 5.55
C ALA A 10 -1.61 13.73 6.19
N ALA A 11 -2.74 13.67 5.47
CA ALA A 11 -3.95 12.98 5.91
C ALA A 11 -3.73 11.45 5.99
N GLY A 12 -3.06 10.87 5.00
CA GLY A 12 -2.68 9.45 4.99
C GLY A 12 -1.84 9.05 6.20
N ARG A 13 -0.82 9.86 6.53
CA ARG A 13 0.00 9.66 7.74
C ARG A 13 -0.82 9.68 9.03
N LYS A 14 -1.77 10.61 9.17
CA LYS A 14 -2.66 10.67 10.34
C LYS A 14 -3.53 9.42 10.45
N ARG A 15 -4.03 8.88 9.33
CA ARG A 15 -4.80 7.63 9.32
C ARG A 15 -3.95 6.44 9.76
N VAL A 16 -2.73 6.32 9.22
CA VAL A 16 -1.79 5.25 9.61
C VAL A 16 -1.49 5.29 11.11
N LEU A 17 -1.30 6.48 11.69
CA LEU A 17 -1.07 6.63 13.12
C LEU A 17 -2.31 6.28 13.96
N LYS A 18 -3.51 6.64 13.49
CA LYS A 18 -4.77 6.32 14.17
C LYS A 18 -5.11 4.83 14.10
N GLU A 19 -4.81 4.18 12.97
CA GLU A 19 -5.13 2.79 12.67
C GLU A 19 -3.91 1.87 12.83
N LYS A 20 -3.00 2.20 13.76
CA LYS A 20 -1.75 1.50 13.99
C LYS A 20 -1.91 -0.03 13.98
N ASP A 21 -2.77 -0.57 14.84
CA ASP A 21 -2.96 -2.02 14.97
C ASP A 21 -3.49 -2.67 13.69
N ALA A 22 -4.36 -1.98 12.95
CA ALA A 22 -4.85 -2.47 11.66
C ALA A 22 -3.76 -2.46 10.57
N VAL A 23 -2.87 -1.47 10.59
CA VAL A 23 -1.72 -1.39 9.68
C VAL A 23 -0.72 -2.52 9.97
N ILE A 24 -0.44 -2.76 11.25
CA ILE A 24 0.46 -3.85 11.70
C ILE A 24 -0.15 -5.20 11.33
N ALA A 25 -1.44 -5.41 11.66
CA ALA A 25 -2.17 -6.60 11.27
C ALA A 25 -2.12 -6.82 9.75
N LEU A 26 -2.36 -5.78 8.94
CA LEU A 26 -2.32 -5.88 7.48
C LEU A 26 -0.92 -6.20 6.96
N TYR A 27 0.14 -5.67 7.58
CA TYR A 27 1.53 -5.99 7.22
C TYR A 27 1.85 -7.47 7.49
N HIS A 28 1.32 -8.03 8.57
CA HIS A 28 1.51 -9.43 8.95
C HIS A 28 0.56 -10.40 8.23
N ALA A 29 -0.67 -9.99 7.91
CA ALA A 29 -1.77 -10.90 7.64
C ALA A 29 -1.68 -11.69 6.33
N ASP A 30 -0.99 -11.21 5.30
CA ASP A 30 -1.13 -11.85 3.99
C ASP A 30 0.09 -11.66 3.10
N GLU A 31 1.30 -11.71 3.68
CA GLU A 31 2.56 -11.45 2.94
C GLU A 31 2.50 -10.13 2.15
N THR A 32 1.65 -9.20 2.60
CA THR A 32 1.33 -8.02 1.82
C THR A 32 2.59 -7.15 1.75
N PRO A 33 3.03 -6.77 0.54
CA PRO A 33 4.22 -5.96 0.39
C PRO A 33 4.03 -4.61 1.07
N LEU A 34 5.11 -4.06 1.65
CA LEU A 34 5.11 -2.73 2.24
C LEU A 34 4.60 -1.66 1.26
N THR A 35 4.93 -1.81 -0.02
CA THR A 35 4.49 -0.90 -1.10
C THR A 35 2.97 -0.92 -1.31
N VAL A 36 2.32 -2.07 -1.13
CA VAL A 36 0.86 -2.20 -1.23
C VAL A 36 0.19 -1.54 -0.03
N VAL A 37 0.71 -1.77 1.19
CA VAL A 37 0.22 -1.10 2.40
C VAL A 37 0.40 0.41 2.27
N ALA A 38 1.56 0.88 1.83
CA ALA A 38 1.84 2.30 1.64
C ALA A 38 0.87 2.96 0.64
N ARG A 39 0.60 2.29 -0.48
CA ARG A 39 -0.39 2.76 -1.48
C ARG A 39 -1.81 2.81 -0.91
N LYS A 40 -2.22 1.81 -0.11
CA LYS A 40 -3.56 1.77 0.50
C LYS A 40 -3.84 2.99 1.37
N TYR A 41 -2.83 3.48 2.07
CA TYR A 41 -2.95 4.64 2.96
C TYR A 41 -2.45 5.96 2.34
N ASP A 42 -2.09 5.96 1.06
CA ASP A 42 -1.47 7.10 0.36
C ASP A 42 -0.27 7.70 1.11
N VAL A 43 0.61 6.83 1.60
CA VAL A 43 1.85 7.24 2.29
C VAL A 43 3.08 6.80 1.51
N GLY A 44 4.23 7.41 1.82
CA GLY A 44 5.51 6.94 1.30
C GLY A 44 5.93 5.64 1.97
N ASP A 45 6.42 4.69 1.17
CA ASP A 45 6.99 3.41 1.60
C ASP A 45 8.14 3.58 2.61
N VAL A 46 9.09 4.49 2.35
CA VAL A 46 10.18 4.83 3.30
C VAL A 46 9.61 5.28 4.65
N TRP A 47 8.64 6.19 4.64
CA TRP A 47 8.05 6.71 5.88
C TRP A 47 7.30 5.61 6.66
N LEU A 48 6.54 4.77 5.96
CA LEU A 48 5.83 3.66 6.59
C LEU A 48 6.80 2.64 7.21
N ARG A 49 7.93 2.38 6.55
CA ARG A 49 9.01 1.54 7.10
C ARG A 49 9.55 2.11 8.40
N GLU A 50 9.85 3.41 8.42
CA GLU A 50 10.34 4.09 9.63
C GLU A 50 9.32 4.01 10.77
N GLN A 51 8.02 4.16 10.47
CA GLN A 51 6.98 4.04 11.49
C GLN A 51 6.86 2.61 12.02
N LEU A 52 6.90 1.60 11.16
CA LEU A 52 6.88 0.20 11.59
C LEU A 52 8.08 -0.12 12.48
N GLN A 53 9.28 0.37 12.14
CA GLN A 53 10.46 0.25 13.02
C GLN A 53 10.26 0.97 14.35
N ALA A 54 9.73 2.19 14.33
CA ALA A 54 9.42 2.96 15.54
C ALA A 54 8.38 2.27 16.45
N TRP A 55 7.48 1.48 15.86
CA TRP A 55 6.51 0.68 16.60
C TRP A 55 7.05 -0.69 17.05
N GLY A 56 8.32 -0.99 16.79
CA GLY A 56 8.96 -2.25 17.16
C GLY A 56 8.57 -3.43 16.26
N VAL A 57 7.98 -3.17 15.09
CA VAL A 57 7.61 -4.21 14.14
C VAL A 57 8.85 -4.64 13.37
N HIS A 58 9.12 -5.94 13.36
CA HIS A 58 10.22 -6.50 12.60
C HIS A 58 9.99 -6.28 11.09
N ILE A 59 10.90 -5.54 10.45
CA ILE A 59 10.85 -5.32 9.01
C ILE A 59 11.50 -6.50 8.31
N ARG A 60 10.72 -7.16 7.43
CA ARG A 60 11.22 -8.21 6.53
C ARG A 60 12.50 -7.74 5.82
N THR A 61 13.48 -8.63 5.71
CA THR A 61 14.69 -8.36 4.93
C THR A 61 14.34 -8.11 3.45
N HIS A 62 15.26 -7.51 2.69
CA HIS A 62 15.02 -7.26 1.26
C HIS A 62 14.67 -8.54 0.49
N ALA A 63 15.33 -9.67 0.82
CA ALA A 63 15.04 -10.96 0.22
C ALA A 63 13.63 -11.47 0.55
N GLU A 64 13.19 -11.32 1.79
CA GLU A 64 11.83 -11.69 2.21
C GLU A 64 10.77 -10.78 1.61
N ALA A 65 11.06 -9.48 1.48
CA ALA A 65 10.19 -8.52 0.81
C ALA A 65 10.02 -8.86 -0.68
N MET A 66 11.10 -9.24 -1.37
CA MET A 66 11.05 -9.69 -2.77
C MET A 66 10.26 -11.00 -2.92
N LYS A 67 10.44 -11.97 -2.00
CA LYS A 67 9.65 -13.21 -2.01
C LYS A 67 8.16 -12.94 -1.77
N ALA A 68 7.84 -12.06 -0.83
CA ALA A 68 6.47 -11.64 -0.54
C ALA A 68 5.84 -10.95 -1.76
N GLN A 69 6.58 -10.06 -2.44
CA GLN A 69 6.13 -9.42 -3.68
C GLN A 69 5.91 -10.42 -4.82
N ALA A 70 6.82 -11.39 -5.01
CA ALA A 70 6.69 -12.42 -6.02
C ALA A 70 5.47 -13.33 -5.77
N ARG A 71 5.21 -13.69 -4.51
CA ARG A 71 4.03 -14.48 -4.11
C ARG A 71 2.73 -13.70 -4.35
N TRP A 72 2.73 -12.41 -4.01
CA TRP A 72 1.59 -11.54 -4.23
C TRP A 72 1.28 -11.37 -5.73
N GLN A 73 2.30 -11.10 -6.57
CA GLN A 73 2.13 -11.02 -8.04
C GLN A 73 1.65 -12.34 -8.64
N LYS A 74 2.16 -13.47 -8.15
CA LYS A 74 1.71 -14.79 -8.62
C LYS A 74 0.22 -15.01 -8.31
N ARG A 75 -0.23 -14.67 -7.09
CA ARG A 75 -1.65 -14.69 -6.72
C ARG A 75 -2.51 -13.76 -7.56
N GLU A 76 -2.04 -12.55 -7.88
CA GLU A 76 -2.76 -11.64 -8.77
C GLU A 76 -2.91 -12.21 -10.19
N THR A 77 -1.86 -12.88 -10.68
CA THR A 77 -1.86 -13.47 -12.02
C THR A 77 -2.82 -14.66 -12.09
N GLU A 78 -2.92 -15.45 -11.02
CA GLU A 78 -3.85 -16.58 -10.93
C GLU A 78 -5.29 -16.16 -10.61
N ASN A 79 -5.53 -14.96 -10.07
CA ASN A 79 -6.87 -14.49 -9.69
C ASN A 79 -7.05 -12.96 -9.89
N PRO A 80 -7.18 -12.48 -11.14
CA PRO A 80 -7.16 -11.05 -11.49
C PRO A 80 -8.35 -10.25 -10.94
N ASP A 81 -9.41 -10.91 -10.49
CA ASP A 81 -10.60 -10.30 -9.89
C ASP A 81 -10.37 -9.78 -8.46
N THR A 82 -9.33 -10.25 -7.76
CA THR A 82 -9.13 -9.92 -6.34
C THR A 82 -8.54 -8.51 -6.13
N VAL A 83 -7.87 -7.94 -7.14
CA VAL A 83 -7.18 -6.63 -7.02
C VAL A 83 -7.66 -5.59 -8.06
N SER A 84 -8.31 -6.02 -9.16
CA SER A 84 -8.83 -5.11 -10.21
C SER A 84 -9.93 -4.15 -9.73
N THR A 85 -10.46 -4.32 -8.52
CA THR A 85 -11.40 -3.37 -7.90
C THR A 85 -10.70 -2.09 -7.41
N PHE A 86 -9.39 -2.10 -7.18
CA PHE A 86 -8.67 -0.93 -6.63
C PHE A 86 -8.25 0.10 -7.69
N ARG A 87 -8.38 -0.19 -9.00
CA ARG A 87 -7.95 0.70 -10.09
C ARG A 87 -9.08 1.51 -10.75
N ARG A 88 -10.36 1.18 -10.53
CA ARG A 88 -11.46 1.88 -11.22
C ARG A 88 -12.08 2.99 -10.36
N LYS A 89 -11.39 4.13 -10.34
CA LYS A 89 -12.08 5.44 -10.30
C LYS A 89 -11.69 6.24 -11.54
N ALA A 90 -12.24 5.82 -12.67
CA ALA A 90 -12.44 6.69 -13.82
C ALA A 90 -13.86 6.36 -14.33
N PRO A 91 -14.81 7.32 -14.35
CA PRO A 91 -16.09 7.10 -14.99
C PRO A 91 -15.87 6.83 -16.49
N PRO A 92 -16.60 5.90 -17.12
CA PRO A 92 -16.56 5.80 -18.57
C PRO A 92 -17.15 7.09 -19.15
N THR A 93 -16.31 7.92 -19.76
CA THR A 93 -16.76 8.95 -20.69
C THR A 93 -17.37 8.24 -21.90
N HIS A 94 -18.67 8.01 -21.86
CA HIS A 94 -19.48 7.81 -23.05
C HIS A 94 -19.54 9.17 -23.78
N GLY A 95 -18.65 9.38 -24.75
CA GLY A 95 -18.93 10.25 -25.90
C GLY A 95 -19.09 9.30 -27.08
N ASP A 96 -20.29 8.81 -27.34
CA ASP A 96 -21.26 9.47 -28.23
C ASP A 96 -20.62 9.78 -29.58
N THR A 97 -20.58 8.74 -30.41
CA THR A 97 -20.28 8.82 -31.84
C THR A 97 -21.52 9.37 -32.51
N ARG A 98 -21.40 10.53 -33.16
CA ARG A 98 -22.40 11.03 -34.11
C ARG A 98 -21.75 11.31 -35.45
#